data_AF-R7UKE4-F1
#
_entry.id   AF-R7UKE4-F1
#
_cell.length_a   1.000
_cell.length_b   1.000
_cell.length_c   1.000
_cell.angle_alpha   90.00
_cell.angle_beta   90.00
_cell.angle_gamma   90.00
#
_symmetry.space_group_name_H-M   'P 1'
#
loop_
_entity.id
_entity.type
_entity.pdbx_description
1 polymer ?
#
loop_
_entity_poly.entity_id
_entity_poly.type
_entity_poly.pdbx_seq_one_letter_code
_entity_poly.pdbx_strand_id
1 'polypeptide(L)' 'ERESVQKKTFTKWVNSHLSRVGCRIQDLYVDLRDGKMLIKLLEVLSGERL' A
#
# COMPACT_ATOMS: atom_id res chain seq x y z
N GLU A 1 -6.34 -1.49 -20.37
CA GLU A 1 -6.53 -2.81 -19.73
C GLU A 1 -5.36 -3.22 -18.83
N ARG A 2 -4.13 -3.26 -19.35
CA ARG A 2 -2.91 -3.61 -18.59
C ARG A 2 -2.70 -2.77 -17.31
N GLU A 3 -2.89 -1.45 -17.39
CA GLU A 3 -2.76 -0.54 -16.24
C GLU A 3 -3.78 -0.83 -15.13
N SER A 4 -5.03 -1.14 -15.50
CA SER A 4 -6.08 -1.49 -14.52
C SER A 4 -5.75 -2.80 -13.80
N VAL A 5 -5.19 -3.78 -14.53
CA VAL A 5 -4.71 -5.03 -13.93
C VAL A 5 -3.53 -4.76 -12.98
N GLN A 6 -2.53 -3.99 -13.42
CA GLN A 6 -1.41 -3.60 -12.54
C GLN A 6 -1.91 -2.89 -11.28
N LYS A 7 -2.78 -1.89 -11.42
CA LYS A 7 -3.36 -1.15 -10.28
C LYS A 7 -4.02 -2.11 -9.30
N LYS A 8 -4.84 -3.06 -9.78
CA LYS A 8 -5.50 -4.07 -8.93
C LYS A 8 -4.49 -4.98 -8.23
N THR A 9 -3.46 -5.43 -8.94
CA THR A 9 -2.39 -6.27 -8.38
C THR A 9 -1.63 -5.54 -7.28
N PHE A 10 -1.16 -4.31 -7.54
CA PHE A 10 -0.46 -3.51 -6.54
C PHE A 10 -1.36 -3.15 -5.36
N THR A 11 -2.63 -2.82 -5.60
CA THR A 11 -3.59 -2.53 -4.52
C THR A 11 -3.77 -3.75 -3.60
N LYS A 12 -3.88 -4.97 -4.17
CA LYS A 12 -3.95 -6.21 -3.38
C LYS A 12 -2.65 -6.47 -2.62
N TRP A 13 -1.51 -6.29 -3.26
CA TRP A 13 -0.20 -6.50 -2.64
C TRP A 13 0.05 -5.53 -1.48
N VAL A 14 -0.24 -4.23 -1.66
CA VAL A 14 -0.11 -3.26 -0.56
C VAL A 14 -1.03 -3.64 0.62
N ASN A 15 -2.27 -4.03 0.33
CA ASN A 15 -3.23 -4.44 1.36
C ASN A 15 -2.84 -5.74 2.09
N SER A 16 -2.09 -6.66 1.46
CA SER A 16 -1.58 -7.85 2.16
C SER A 16 -0.51 -7.51 3.20
N HIS A 17 0.12 -6.34 3.11
CA HIS A 17 1.11 -5.87 4.06
C HIS A 17 0.46 -4.95 5.10
N LEU A 18 -0.29 -3.93 4.66
CA LEU A 18 -0.92 -2.96 5.56
C LEU A 18 -1.96 -3.58 6.51
N SER A 19 -2.58 -4.70 6.13
CA SER A 19 -3.52 -5.42 6.99
C SER A 19 -2.88 -5.92 8.30
N ARG A 20 -1.56 -6.18 8.30
CA ARG A 20 -0.79 -6.57 9.50
C ARG A 20 -0.77 -5.49 10.59
N VAL A 21 -1.02 -4.24 10.21
CA VAL A 21 -1.06 -3.07 11.10
C VAL A 21 -2.43 -2.38 11.08
N GLY A 22 -3.48 -3.11 10.70
CA GLY A 22 -4.86 -2.61 10.69
C GLY A 22 -5.14 -1.49 9.67
N CYS A 23 -4.29 -1.33 8.66
CA CYS A 23 -4.41 -0.31 7.62
C CYS A 23 -4.86 -0.92 6.28
N ARG A 24 -5.52 -0.12 5.43
CA ARG A 24 -5.97 -0.54 4.10
C ARG A 24 -6.07 0.65 3.16
N ILE A 25 -5.80 0.42 1.87
CA ILE A 25 -6.02 1.37 0.78
C ILE A 25 -7.13 0.87 -0.17
N GLN A 26 -7.88 1.79 -0.73
CA GLN A 26 -8.91 1.57 -1.74
C GLN A 26 -8.42 1.98 -3.14
N ASP A 27 -7.70 3.09 -3.25
CA ASP A 27 -7.16 3.58 -4.51
C ASP A 27 -5.66 3.89 -4.38
N LEU A 28 -4.85 3.10 -5.08
CA LEU A 28 -3.39 3.21 -5.11
C LEU A 28 -2.87 4.64 -5.41
N TYR A 29 -3.53 5.40 -6.29
CA TYR A 29 -3.05 6.72 -6.72
C TYR A 29 -3.53 7.87 -5.82
N VAL A 30 -4.55 7.63 -5.01
CA VAL A 30 -5.10 8.62 -4.08
C VAL A 30 -4.51 8.39 -2.70
N ASP A 31 -4.56 7.15 -2.20
CA ASP A 31 -4.24 6.83 -0.82
C ASP A 31 -2.74 6.81 -0.52
N LEU A 32 -1.89 6.67 -1.55
CA LEU A 32 -0.43 6.78 -1.41
C LEU A 32 0.08 8.22 -1.64
N ARG A 33 -0.78 9.14 -2.07
CA ARG A 33 -0.35 10.47 -2.56
C ARG A 33 0.27 11.35 -1.48
N ASP A 34 -0.26 11.29 -0.25
CA ASP A 34 0.22 12.10 0.87
C ASP A 34 1.44 11.48 1.58
N GLY A 35 1.90 10.31 1.12
CA GLY A 35 3.05 9.60 1.64
C GLY A 35 2.82 8.83 2.95
N LYS A 36 1.70 9.03 3.68
CA LYS A 36 1.52 8.40 5.00
C LYS A 36 1.40 6.89 4.91
N MET A 37 0.59 6.39 3.97
CA MET A 37 0.44 4.96 3.73
C MET A 37 1.70 4.35 3.12
N LEU A 38 2.48 5.14 2.37
CA LEU A 38 3.76 4.71 1.82
C LEU A 38 4.79 4.50 2.94
N ILE A 39 4.88 5.42 3.91
CA ILE A 39 5.75 5.26 5.09
C ILE A 39 5.37 4.00 5.86
N LYS A 40 4.08 3.81 6.20
CA LYS A 40 3.61 2.60 6.90
C LYS A 40 3.94 1.32 6.13
N LEU A 41 3.82 1.33 4.81
CA LEU A 41 4.17 0.20 3.98
C LEU A 41 5.68 -0.11 4.07
N LEU A 42 6.53 0.91 4.03
CA LEU A 42 7.98 0.75 4.20
C LEU A 42 8.33 0.20 5.57
N GLU A 43 7.73 0.72 6.64
CA GLU A 43 7.94 0.22 8.01
C GLU A 43 7.58 -1.26 8.15
N VAL A 44 6.46 -1.69 7.55
CA VAL A 44 6.02 -3.09 7.56
C VAL A 44 6.93 -4.01 6.73
N LEU A 45 7.51 -3.49 5.65
CA LEU A 45 8.41 -4.24 4.76
C LEU A 45 9.82 -4.37 5.35
N SER A 46 10.36 -3.30 5.92
CA SER A 46 11.70 -3.31 6.53
C SER A 46 11.70 -3.93 7.93
N GLY A 47 10.58 -3.89 8.64
CA GLY A 47 10.52 -4.22 10.07
C GLY A 47 11.12 -3.13 10.95
N GLU A 48 11.38 -1.95 10.40
CA GLU A 48 11.95 -0.79 11.08
C GLU A 48 10.91 0.32 11.20
N ARG A 49 11.09 1.20 12.19
CA ARG A 49 10.23 2.38 12.37
C ARG A 49 10.88 3.59 11.71
N LEU A 50 10.12 4.35 10.93
CA LEU A 50 10.57 5.52 10.17
C LEU A 50 10.12 6.84 10.80
#